data_AF-A0A0K6I7K4-F1
#
_entry.id   AF-A0A0K6I7K4-F1
#
_cell.length_a   1.000
_cell.length_b   1.000
_cell.length_c   1.000
_cell.angle_alpha   90.00
_cell.angle_beta   90.00
_cell.angle_gamma   90.00
#
_symmetry.space_group_name_H-M   'P 1'
#
loop_
_entity.id
_entity.type
_entity.pdbx_description
1 polymer ?
#
loop_
_entity_poly.entity_id
_entity_poly.type
_entity_poly.pdbx_seq_one_letter_code
_entity_poly.pdbx_strand_id
1 'polypeptide(L)'
;MVFHRWGREKVTLEYLRFLSASLVAGELTFYSTSNLRTPPGFAVTTGQCGDIPQMPEIRRSHDLLIQHFGALIRADAAGEATCEGGGVPSWKFDEVSQKVMGETGPNAWLGFESRIIAMGAGWYDGMTATSKGEPRPPLCRYEQAEPAPPNRST
;
A
#
# COMPACT_ATOMS: atom_id res chain seq x y z
N MET A 1 -4.84 38.25 -7.23
CA MET A 1 -4.78 36.79 -7.39
C MET A 1 -3.87 36.24 -6.31
N VAL A 2 -4.42 35.63 -5.26
CA VAL A 2 -3.63 35.15 -4.11
C VAL A 2 -3.27 33.69 -4.37
N PHE A 3 -2.01 33.42 -4.75
CA PHE A 3 -1.48 32.06 -4.72
C PHE A 3 -1.33 31.65 -3.26
N HIS A 4 -2.25 30.85 -2.73
CA HIS A 4 -2.05 30.21 -1.43
C HIS A 4 -0.88 29.24 -1.57
N ARG A 5 0.29 29.61 -1.02
CA ARG A 5 1.44 28.72 -0.93
C ARG A 5 1.06 27.56 -0.01
N TRP A 6 0.91 26.36 -0.57
CA TRP A 6 0.64 25.17 0.24
C TRP A 6 1.84 24.88 1.15
N GLY A 7 1.56 24.53 2.41
CA GLY A 7 2.55 23.98 3.32
C GLY A 7 3.05 22.62 2.84
N ARG A 8 4.23 22.19 3.32
CA ARG A 8 4.89 20.94 2.88
C ARG A 8 4.00 19.72 3.07
N GLU A 9 3.27 19.69 4.18
CA GLU A 9 2.36 18.60 4.56
C GLU A 9 1.21 18.48 3.56
N LYS A 10 0.61 19.61 3.18
CA LYS A 10 -0.44 19.65 2.17
C LYS A 10 0.08 19.18 0.81
N VAL A 11 1.27 19.63 0.40
CA VAL A 11 1.90 19.18 -0.86
C VAL A 11 2.12 17.67 -0.84
N THR A 12 2.64 17.11 0.25
CA THR A 12 2.84 15.66 0.39
C THR A 12 1.52 14.88 0.32
N LEU A 13 0.48 15.36 1.00
CA LEU A 13 -0.84 14.70 1.00
C LEU A 13 -1.46 14.69 -0.40
N GLU A 14 -1.46 15.83 -1.10
CA GLU A 14 -2.03 15.88 -2.45
C GLU A 14 -1.18 15.08 -3.46
N TYR A 15 0.14 15.02 -3.29
CA TYR A 15 1.00 14.16 -4.10
C TYR A 15 0.67 12.67 -3.91
N LEU A 16 0.48 12.22 -2.66
CA LEU A 16 0.10 10.83 -2.37
C LEU A 16 -1.32 10.50 -2.84
N ARG A 17 -2.25 11.45 -2.74
CA ARG A 17 -3.61 11.29 -3.31
C ARG A 17 -3.58 11.15 -4.82
N PHE A 18 -2.78 11.97 -5.49
CA PHE A 18 -2.56 11.85 -6.93
C PHE A 18 -1.99 10.48 -7.30
N LEU A 19 -0.88 10.06 -6.68
CA LEU A 19 -0.29 8.76 -6.95
C LEU A 19 -1.25 7.60 -6.68
N SER A 20 -1.94 7.61 -5.54
CA SER A 20 -2.92 6.59 -5.17
C SER A 20 -4.06 6.51 -6.18
N ALA A 21 -4.66 7.66 -6.53
CA ALA A 21 -5.75 7.70 -7.52
C ALA A 21 -5.30 7.17 -8.88
N SER A 22 -4.11 7.56 -9.36
CA SER A 22 -3.58 7.06 -10.63
C SER A 22 -3.19 5.59 -10.60
N LEU A 23 -2.69 5.06 -9.48
CA LEU A 23 -2.47 3.62 -9.29
C LEU A 23 -3.79 2.85 -9.32
N VAL A 24 -4.83 3.35 -8.64
CA VAL A 24 -6.17 2.75 -8.61
C VAL A 24 -6.87 2.82 -9.96
N ALA A 25 -6.65 3.89 -10.73
CA ALA A 25 -7.18 4.04 -12.09
C ALA A 25 -6.38 3.24 -13.14
N GLY A 26 -5.23 2.68 -12.76
CA GLY A 26 -4.35 1.96 -13.68
C GLY A 26 -3.67 2.88 -14.68
N GLU A 27 -3.47 4.16 -14.34
CA GLU A 27 -2.80 5.20 -15.14
C GLU A 27 -1.31 5.35 -14.81
N LEU A 28 -0.91 4.89 -13.62
CA LEU A 28 0.48 4.77 -13.19
C LEU A 28 0.76 3.35 -12.71
N THR A 29 2.02 2.93 -12.79
CA THR A 29 2.51 1.70 -12.14
C THR A 29 3.95 1.86 -11.68
N PHE A 30 4.32 1.15 -10.61
CA PHE A 30 5.68 0.92 -10.17
C PHE A 30 6.01 -0.56 -10.39
N TYR A 31 6.41 -0.90 -11.62
CA TYR A 31 6.47 -2.28 -12.10
C TYR A 31 7.89 -2.80 -12.28
N SER A 32 8.15 -3.99 -11.74
CA SER A 32 9.29 -4.84 -12.08
C SER A 32 8.96 -6.28 -11.72
N THR A 33 9.42 -7.22 -12.53
CA THR A 33 9.29 -8.67 -12.26
C THR A 33 10.31 -9.18 -11.24
N SER A 34 11.22 -8.31 -10.77
CA SER A 34 12.28 -8.66 -9.82
C SER A 34 12.26 -7.72 -8.61
N ASN A 35 12.22 -8.31 -7.41
CA ASN A 35 12.37 -7.59 -6.14
C ASN A 35 13.81 -7.08 -5.90
N LEU A 36 14.80 -7.59 -6.67
CA LEU A 36 16.19 -7.11 -6.64
C LEU A 36 16.43 -5.92 -7.58
N ARG A 37 15.44 -5.56 -8.40
CA ARG A 37 15.54 -4.44 -9.33
C ARG A 37 14.43 -3.44 -9.04
N THR A 38 14.81 -2.37 -8.35
CA THR A 38 13.95 -1.21 -8.12
C THR A 38 13.59 -0.56 -9.46
N PRO A 39 12.28 -0.41 -9.78
CA PRO A 39 11.85 0.40 -10.90
C PRO A 39 12.45 1.81 -10.81
N PRO A 40 12.80 2.44 -11.95
CA PRO A 40 13.37 3.80 -11.94
C PRO A 40 12.39 4.86 -11.44
N GLY A 41 11.08 4.56 -11.44
CA GLY A 41 10.02 5.46 -11.00
C GLY A 41 8.64 4.90 -11.36
N PHE A 42 7.61 5.71 -11.14
CA PHE A 42 6.27 5.41 -11.66
C PHE A 42 6.26 5.62 -13.18
N ALA A 43 5.78 4.63 -13.91
CA ALA A 43 5.57 4.69 -15.35
C ALA A 43 4.10 5.02 -15.66
N VAL A 44 3.88 5.88 -16.64
CA VAL A 44 2.55 6.15 -17.21
C VAL A 44 2.14 4.98 -18.10
N THR A 45 0.96 4.44 -17.87
CA THR A 45 0.45 3.23 -18.55
C THR A 45 -0.54 3.55 -19.67
N THR A 46 -0.80 4.83 -19.90
CA THR A 46 -1.75 5.34 -20.89
C THR A 46 -1.06 6.00 -22.08
N GLY A 47 -1.81 6.13 -23.18
CA GLY A 47 -1.32 6.76 -24.41
C GLY A 47 -0.07 6.07 -24.98
N GLN A 48 0.78 6.85 -25.65
CA GLN A 48 2.03 6.35 -26.25
C GLN A 48 3.05 5.87 -25.20
N CYS A 49 3.03 6.43 -23.98
CA CYS A 49 3.92 6.00 -22.90
C CYS A 49 3.60 4.58 -22.41
N GLY A 50 2.34 4.15 -22.55
CA GLY A 50 1.89 2.82 -22.21
C GLY A 50 2.10 1.76 -23.30
N ASP A 51 2.60 2.12 -24.47
CA ASP A 51 2.82 1.19 -25.58
C ASP A 51 4.19 0.51 -25.44
N ILE A 52 4.31 -0.35 -24.43
CA ILE A 52 5.53 -1.10 -24.11
C ILE A 52 5.27 -2.61 -24.09
N PRO A 53 6.27 -3.46 -24.39
CA PRO A 53 6.10 -4.91 -24.44
C PRO A 53 5.55 -5.55 -23.16
N GLN A 54 5.83 -4.96 -21.99
CA GLN A 54 5.41 -5.46 -20.68
C GLN A 54 3.97 -5.06 -20.31
N MET A 55 3.29 -4.25 -21.12
CA MET A 55 1.96 -3.72 -20.78
C MET A 55 0.89 -4.80 -20.51
N PRO A 56 0.87 -5.97 -21.19
CA PRO A 56 -0.06 -7.05 -20.83
C PRO A 56 0.12 -7.54 -19.39
N GLU A 57 1.36 -7.64 -18.91
CA GLU A 57 1.65 -8.07 -17.54
C GLU A 57 1.31 -6.97 -16.53
N ILE A 58 1.58 -5.70 -16.86
CA ILE A 58 1.21 -4.55 -16.04
C ILE A 58 -0.31 -4.49 -15.84
N ARG A 59 -1.09 -4.65 -16.91
CA ARG A 59 -2.56 -4.67 -16.84
C ARG A 59 -3.07 -5.81 -15.97
N ARG A 60 -2.55 -7.02 -16.17
CA ARG A 60 -2.88 -8.16 -15.31
C ARG A 60 -2.52 -7.91 -13.85
N SER A 61 -1.35 -7.33 -13.58
CA SER A 61 -0.96 -6.97 -12.22
C SER A 61 -1.93 -5.99 -11.57
N HIS A 62 -2.37 -5.00 -12.35
CA HIS A 62 -3.33 -4.00 -11.90
C HIS A 62 -4.69 -4.65 -11.62
N ASP A 63 -5.19 -5.50 -12.51
CA ASP A 63 -6.45 -6.22 -12.32
C ASP A 63 -6.43 -7.06 -11.03
N LEU A 64 -5.34 -7.80 -10.79
CA LEU A 64 -5.13 -8.55 -9.55
C LEU A 64 -5.08 -7.65 -8.32
N LEU A 65 -4.39 -6.51 -8.40
CA LEU A 65 -4.34 -5.53 -7.32
C LEU A 65 -5.75 -5.06 -6.95
N ILE A 66 -6.51 -4.55 -7.92
CA ILE A 66 -7.83 -3.96 -7.67
C ILE A 66 -8.82 -5.01 -7.19
N GLN A 67 -8.83 -6.19 -7.80
CA GLN A 67 -9.71 -7.29 -7.42
C GLN A 67 -9.48 -7.74 -5.97
N HIS A 68 -8.22 -7.75 -5.51
CA HIS A 68 -7.85 -8.35 -4.22
C HIS A 68 -7.43 -7.32 -3.16
N PHE A 69 -7.35 -6.03 -3.45
CA PHE A 69 -6.73 -5.01 -2.57
C PHE A 69 -7.17 -5.10 -1.11
N GLY A 70 -8.49 -5.06 -0.87
CA GLY A 70 -9.02 -5.14 0.49
C GLY A 70 -8.71 -6.46 1.21
N ALA A 71 -8.66 -7.57 0.47
CA ALA A 71 -8.31 -8.88 1.01
C ALA A 71 -6.81 -8.98 1.31
N LEU A 72 -5.95 -8.45 0.44
CA LEU A 72 -4.49 -8.38 0.66
C LEU A 72 -4.16 -7.64 1.96
N ILE A 73 -4.73 -6.45 2.12
CA ILE A 73 -4.49 -5.60 3.29
C ILE A 73 -4.95 -6.28 4.57
N ARG A 74 -6.16 -6.84 4.60
CA ARG A 74 -6.69 -7.53 5.79
C ARG A 74 -5.94 -8.82 6.11
N ALA A 75 -5.58 -9.60 5.09
CA ALA A 75 -4.86 -10.85 5.27
C ALA A 75 -3.45 -10.60 5.82
N ASP A 76 -2.76 -9.57 5.32
CA ASP A 76 -1.45 -9.20 5.83
C ASP A 76 -1.56 -8.61 7.25
N ALA A 77 -2.60 -7.81 7.52
CA ALA A 77 -2.79 -7.18 8.82
C ALA A 77 -3.18 -8.18 9.91
N ALA A 78 -3.84 -9.29 9.53
CA ALA A 78 -4.15 -10.40 10.42
C ALA A 78 -2.90 -11.15 10.93
N GLY A 79 -1.73 -10.93 10.31
CA GLY A 79 -0.45 -11.40 10.81
C GLY A 79 0.01 -10.61 12.04
N GLU A 80 1.22 -10.07 11.99
CA GLU A 80 1.90 -9.44 13.13
C GLU A 80 1.68 -7.92 13.21
N ALA A 81 0.90 -7.33 12.29
CA ALA A 81 0.74 -5.88 12.19
C ALA A 81 -0.13 -5.30 13.32
N THR A 82 0.51 -4.81 14.38
CA THR A 82 -0.16 -4.00 15.42
C THR A 82 -0.17 -2.52 15.04
N CYS A 83 -1.12 -1.76 15.57
CA CYS A 83 -1.18 -0.33 15.27
C CYS A 83 0.01 0.44 15.87
N GLU A 84 0.63 -0.13 16.90
CA GLU A 84 1.83 0.34 17.59
C GLU A 84 3.13 -0.17 16.92
N GLY A 85 3.08 -1.30 16.20
CA GLY A 85 4.25 -2.02 15.67
C GLY A 85 4.56 -1.82 14.18
N GLY A 86 3.76 -1.02 13.48
CA GLY A 86 3.92 -0.75 12.05
C GLY A 86 2.97 -1.59 11.20
N GLY A 87 2.00 -0.91 10.57
CA GLY A 87 0.98 -1.53 9.74
C GLY A 87 1.51 -2.11 8.43
N VAL A 88 0.61 -2.67 7.64
CA VAL A 88 0.91 -3.34 6.36
C VAL A 88 1.16 -2.37 5.20
N PRO A 89 1.78 -2.82 4.08
CA PRO A 89 2.36 -4.14 3.81
C PRO A 89 3.57 -4.53 4.66
N SER A 90 3.60 -5.77 5.13
CA SER A 90 4.67 -6.41 5.91
C SER A 90 5.78 -7.00 5.02
N TRP A 91 6.83 -7.52 5.63
CA TRP A 91 7.90 -8.23 4.91
C TRP A 91 7.44 -9.58 4.31
N LYS A 92 6.28 -10.10 4.72
CA LYS A 92 5.67 -11.34 4.22
C LYS A 92 4.65 -11.08 3.10
N PHE A 93 4.52 -9.85 2.61
CA PHE A 93 3.46 -9.49 1.67
C PHE A 93 3.44 -10.33 0.39
N ASP A 94 4.60 -10.74 -0.11
CA ASP A 94 4.69 -11.62 -1.29
C ASP A 94 4.01 -12.98 -1.03
N GLU A 95 4.24 -13.61 0.13
CA GLU A 95 3.57 -14.85 0.54
C GLU A 95 2.06 -14.64 0.71
N VAL A 96 1.67 -13.55 1.37
CA VAL A 96 0.25 -13.20 1.56
C VAL A 96 -0.45 -13.00 0.23
N SER A 97 0.19 -12.28 -0.71
CA SER A 97 -0.38 -11.99 -2.02
C SER A 97 -0.62 -13.26 -2.84
N GLN A 98 0.35 -14.18 -2.87
CA GLN A 98 0.20 -15.46 -3.54
C GLN A 98 -0.97 -16.26 -2.97
N LYS A 99 -1.12 -16.29 -1.64
CA LYS A 99 -2.22 -17.00 -0.97
C LYS A 99 -3.58 -16.37 -1.27
N VAL A 100 -3.68 -15.04 -1.28
CA VAL A 100 -4.93 -14.31 -1.49
C VAL A 100 -5.38 -14.35 -2.95
N MET A 101 -4.43 -14.25 -3.89
CA MET A 101 -4.71 -14.25 -5.33
C MET A 101 -4.85 -15.67 -5.89
N GLY A 102 -4.29 -16.67 -5.22
CA GLY A 102 -4.20 -18.05 -5.73
C GLY A 102 -3.15 -18.21 -6.83
N GLU A 103 -2.37 -17.17 -7.12
CA GLU A 103 -1.28 -17.17 -8.10
C GLU A 103 -0.23 -16.12 -7.77
N THR A 104 0.95 -16.25 -8.38
CA THR A 104 2.00 -15.23 -8.28
C THR A 104 1.70 -14.09 -9.26
N GLY A 105 1.41 -12.91 -8.72
CA GLY A 105 1.27 -11.68 -9.50
C GLY A 105 2.58 -11.30 -10.21
N PRO A 106 2.53 -10.71 -11.41
CA PRO A 106 3.75 -10.42 -12.19
C PRO A 106 4.55 -9.21 -11.65
N ASN A 107 3.94 -8.34 -10.83
CA ASN A 107 4.65 -7.22 -10.19
C ASN A 107 5.23 -7.62 -8.83
N ALA A 108 6.56 -7.71 -8.74
CA ALA A 108 7.27 -7.96 -7.48
C ALA A 108 7.20 -6.76 -6.51
N TRP A 109 6.68 -5.62 -6.93
CA TRP A 109 6.56 -4.39 -6.13
C TRP A 109 5.12 -4.07 -5.72
N LEU A 110 4.23 -5.05 -5.79
CA LEU A 110 2.81 -4.89 -5.46
C LEU A 110 2.57 -4.38 -4.02
N GLY A 111 3.40 -4.80 -3.06
CA GLY A 111 3.36 -4.29 -1.69
C GLY A 111 3.71 -2.81 -1.60
N PHE A 112 4.58 -2.31 -2.46
CA PHE A 112 4.89 -0.89 -2.52
C PHE A 112 3.70 -0.08 -3.08
N GLU A 113 3.11 -0.51 -4.20
CA GLU A 113 1.90 0.13 -4.75
C GLU A 113 0.75 0.13 -3.74
N SER A 114 0.51 -1.00 -3.07
CA SER A 114 -0.52 -1.15 -2.04
C SER A 114 -0.31 -0.17 -0.88
N ARG A 115 0.95 0.08 -0.48
CA ARG A 115 1.29 1.06 0.55
C ARG A 115 0.96 2.48 0.12
N ILE A 116 1.30 2.86 -1.11
CA ILE A 116 1.01 4.20 -1.65
C ILE A 116 -0.51 4.42 -1.73
N ILE A 117 -1.25 3.40 -2.16
CA ILE A 117 -2.72 3.46 -2.18
C ILE A 117 -3.27 3.72 -0.77
N ALA A 118 -2.81 2.96 0.22
CA ALA A 118 -3.23 3.12 1.62
C ALA A 118 -2.89 4.50 2.20
N MET A 119 -1.71 5.05 1.88
CA MET A 119 -1.31 6.40 2.28
C MET A 119 -2.21 7.47 1.65
N GLY A 120 -2.50 7.38 0.34
CA GLY A 120 -3.40 8.30 -0.34
C GLY A 120 -4.86 8.18 0.10
N ALA A 121 -5.28 6.99 0.55
CA ALA A 121 -6.61 6.73 1.10
C ALA A 121 -6.79 7.27 2.54
N GLY A 122 -5.73 7.80 3.17
CA GLY A 122 -5.79 8.35 4.52
C GLY A 122 -5.91 7.27 5.62
N TRP A 123 -5.40 6.06 5.37
CA TRP A 123 -5.34 5.01 6.40
C TRP A 123 -4.18 5.17 7.38
N TYR A 124 -3.43 6.26 7.26
CA TYR A 124 -2.41 6.69 8.20
C TYR A 124 -2.82 8.00 8.84
N ASP A 125 -2.72 8.09 10.16
CA ASP A 125 -2.99 9.30 10.94
C ASP A 125 -1.69 10.07 11.21
N GLY A 126 -1.76 11.40 11.23
CA GLY A 126 -0.61 12.26 11.51
C GLY A 126 0.53 12.23 10.46
N MET A 127 0.23 11.86 9.22
CA MET A 127 1.23 11.81 8.14
C MET A 127 1.82 13.19 7.82
N THR A 128 3.13 13.27 7.65
CA THR A 128 3.87 14.50 7.31
C THR A 128 4.80 14.28 6.12
N ALA A 129 5.53 15.33 5.71
CA ALA A 129 6.51 15.22 4.62
C ALA A 129 7.68 14.27 4.91
N THR A 130 7.92 13.92 6.18
CA THR A 130 9.05 13.06 6.61
C THR A 130 8.62 11.88 7.48
N SER A 131 7.33 11.75 7.77
CA SER A 131 6.78 10.66 8.57
C SER A 131 5.54 10.09 7.88
N LYS A 132 5.45 8.76 7.80
CA LYS A 132 4.27 8.06 7.29
C LYS A 132 3.06 8.24 8.22
N GLY A 133 3.28 8.58 9.49
CA GLY A 133 2.23 8.59 10.50
C GLY A 133 1.93 7.19 11.05
N GLU A 134 0.89 7.12 11.88
CA GLU A 134 0.44 5.90 12.56
C GLU A 134 -0.57 5.13 11.69
N PRO A 135 -0.39 3.82 11.48
CA PRO A 135 -1.35 3.01 10.74
C PRO A 135 -2.68 2.95 11.49
N ARG A 136 -3.79 2.95 10.76
CA ARG A 136 -5.14 2.72 11.30
C ARG A 136 -5.74 1.46 10.68
N PRO A 137 -6.71 0.80 11.33
CA PRO A 137 -7.46 -0.26 10.69
C PRO A 137 -7.99 0.19 9.31
N PRO A 138 -7.91 -0.64 8.26
CA PRO A 138 -7.58 -2.07 8.27
C PRO A 138 -6.08 -2.41 8.14
N LEU A 139 -5.16 -1.44 8.23
CA LEU A 139 -3.73 -1.69 8.05
C LEU A 139 -3.07 -2.39 9.25
N CYS A 140 -3.74 -2.38 10.38
CA CYS A 140 -3.27 -2.89 11.64
C CYS A 140 -4.44 -3.38 12.49
N ARG A 141 -4.13 -4.11 13.54
CA ARG A 141 -5.04 -4.46 14.62
C ARG A 141 -4.53 -3.90 15.95
N TYR A 142 -5.45 -3.56 16.85
CA TYR A 142 -5.08 -3.29 18.24
C TYR A 142 -4.80 -4.62 18.94
N GLU A 143 -3.80 -4.65 19.83
CA GLU A 143 -3.62 -5.79 20.73
C GLU A 143 -4.89 -5.96 21.57
N GLN A 144 -5.41 -7.18 21.61
CA GLN A 144 -6.47 -7.50 22.54
C GLN A 144 -5.86 -7.49 23.94
N ALA A 145 -6.41 -6.66 24.83
CA ALA A 145 -5.98 -6.64 26.23
C ALA A 145 -6.03 -8.07 26.81
N GLU A 146 -4.90 -8.56 27.29
CA GLU A 146 -4.83 -9.85 27.97
C GLU A 146 -5.75 -9.79 29.21
N PRO A 147 -6.64 -10.78 29.42
CA PRO A 147 -7.48 -10.79 30.60
C PRO A 147 -6.61 -10.82 31.84
N ALA A 148 -6.87 -9.92 32.79
CA ALA A 148 -6.11 -9.82 34.04
C ALA A 148 -6.02 -11.21 34.72
N PRO A 149 -4.84 -11.62 35.21
CA PRO A 149 -4.69 -12.91 35.88
C PRO A 149 -5.65 -12.97 37.08
N PRO A 150 -6.28 -14.13 37.34
CA PRO A 150 -7.22 -14.25 38.45
C PRO A 150 -6.52 -13.92 39.77
N ASN A 151 -7.09 -12.99 40.53
CA ASN A 151 -6.66 -12.64 41.88
C ASN A 151 -6.59 -13.93 42.72
N ARG A 152 -5.38 -14.41 43.02
CA ARG A 152 -5.20 -15.41 44.07
C ARG A 152 -5.33 -14.69 45.41
N SER A 153 -6.54 -14.65 45.94
CA SER A 153 -6.79 -14.38 47.36
C SER A 153 -6.05 -15.46 48.16
N THR A 154 -5.16 -15.02 49.06
CA THR A 154 -4.56 -15.87 50.10
C THR A 154 -5.37 -15.73 51.37
#